data_AF-X0SQ14-F1
#
_entry.id   AF-X0SQ14-F1
#
_cell.length_a   1.000
_cell.length_b   1.000
_cell.length_c   1.000
_cell.angle_alpha   90.00
_cell.angle_beta   90.00
_cell.angle_gamma   90.00
#
_symmetry.space_group_name_H-M   'P 1'
#
loop_
_entity.id
_entity.type
_entity.pdbx_description
1 polymer ?
#
loop_
_entity_poly.entity_id
_entity_poly.type
_entity_poly.pdbx_seq_one_letter_code
_entity_poly.pdbx_strand_id
1 'polypeptide(L)'
;MCNLNIIFKTNKNDRDITSFLMGVTSNSYVSNSDGDGLFVNNKLVKGFNKIDLFKYKKDITPAKIVITHQRKATSGFSEKWVQPFVNKDFVLVHNGIVDDFQGKKGSDTWGFFKKFNKEFYNQTFGKREEKIVKAIKKLLDNRKNQFYSILILDKKTNISYYFKNSRASIHFYFGK
;
A
#
# COMPACT_ATOMS: atom_id res chain seq x y z
N MET A 1 12.75 -10.08 -2.38
CA MET A 1 11.53 -10.09 -1.53
C MET A 1 10.72 -8.84 -1.85
N CYS A 2 9.40 -8.87 -1.66
CA CYS A 2 8.60 -7.64 -1.77
C CYS A 2 8.94 -6.69 -0.63
N ASN A 3 9.07 -5.39 -0.91
CA ASN A 3 9.25 -4.37 0.11
C ASN A 3 8.11 -3.36 0.06
N LEU A 4 7.56 -3.06 1.23
CA LEU A 4 6.55 -2.04 1.44
C LEU A 4 7.13 -0.98 2.38
N ASN A 5 7.39 0.21 1.85
CA ASN A 5 7.89 1.34 2.64
C ASN A 5 6.77 2.36 2.81
N ILE A 6 6.49 2.74 4.06
CA ILE A 6 5.47 3.72 4.39
C ILE A 6 6.08 4.72 5.35
N ILE A 7 6.12 5.98 4.93
CA ILE A 7 6.74 7.06 5.70
C ILE A 7 5.66 8.04 6.10
N PHE A 8 5.59 8.29 7.41
CA PHE A 8 4.76 9.33 8.03
C PHE A 8 5.68 10.44 8.54
N LYS A 9 5.52 11.65 8.02
CA LYS A 9 6.24 12.83 8.52
C LYS A 9 5.36 13.56 9.53
N THR A 10 5.84 13.65 10.78
CA THR A 10 5.13 14.32 11.87
C THR A 10 5.35 15.83 11.86
N ASN A 11 6.51 16.28 11.35
CA ASN A 11 6.86 17.68 11.23
C ASN A 11 6.79 18.17 9.78
N LYS A 12 6.40 19.44 9.58
CA LYS A 12 6.47 20.14 8.29
C LYS A 12 7.90 20.39 7.81
N ASN A 13 8.92 19.99 8.58
CA ASN A 13 10.30 20.19 8.17
C ASN A 13 10.54 19.45 6.85
N ASP A 14 10.95 20.20 5.84
CA ASP A 14 11.28 19.80 4.47
C ASP A 14 12.50 18.87 4.39
N ARG A 15 12.61 17.91 5.31
CA ARG A 15 13.66 16.89 5.27
C ARG A 15 13.45 16.05 4.03
N ASP A 16 14.40 16.19 3.12
CA ASP A 16 14.49 15.40 1.92
C ASP A 16 14.83 13.94 2.31
N ILE A 17 13.82 13.09 2.21
CA ILE A 17 13.93 11.64 2.45
C ILE A 17 14.16 10.86 1.15
N THR A 18 14.36 11.54 0.02
CA THR A 18 14.40 10.91 -1.30
C THR A 18 15.58 9.96 -1.43
N SER A 19 16.76 10.35 -0.94
CA SER A 19 17.96 9.49 -0.95
C SER A 19 17.75 8.23 -0.10
N PHE A 20 17.13 8.38 1.08
CA PHE A 20 16.79 7.25 1.94
C PHE A 20 15.82 6.29 1.23
N LEU A 21 14.72 6.83 0.69
CA LEU A 21 13.72 6.07 -0.05
C LEU A 21 14.31 5.34 -1.27
N MET A 22 15.23 5.99 -1.99
CA MET A 22 15.94 5.39 -3.12
C MET A 22 16.81 4.21 -2.68
N GLY A 23 17.50 4.35 -1.54
CA GLY A 23 18.31 3.29 -0.94
C GLY A 23 17.49 2.05 -0.60
N VAL A 24 16.39 2.22 0.15
CA VAL A 24 15.53 1.08 0.54
C VAL A 24 14.79 0.45 -0.65
N THR A 25 14.41 1.25 -1.64
CA THR A 25 13.80 0.77 -2.90
C THR A 25 14.81 -0.04 -3.71
N SER A 26 16.03 0.49 -3.88
CA SER A 26 17.08 -0.19 -4.64
C SER A 26 17.51 -1.51 -3.99
N ASN A 27 17.53 -1.57 -2.65
CA ASN A 27 17.81 -2.82 -1.93
C ASN A 27 16.75 -3.90 -2.20
N SER A 28 15.46 -3.53 -2.34
CA SER A 28 14.43 -4.48 -2.76
C SER A 28 14.69 -5.02 -4.17
N TYR A 29 15.05 -4.11 -5.08
CA TYR A 29 15.23 -4.39 -6.50
C TYR A 29 16.36 -5.37 -6.82
N VAL A 30 17.33 -5.55 -5.92
CA VAL A 30 18.39 -6.57 -6.06
C VAL A 30 17.81 -7.98 -6.28
N SER A 31 16.64 -8.27 -5.72
CA SER A 31 16.00 -9.60 -5.78
C SER A 31 14.54 -9.57 -6.29
N ASN A 32 14.11 -8.43 -6.82
CA ASN A 32 12.71 -8.16 -7.14
C ASN A 32 12.55 -7.06 -8.20
N SER A 33 12.39 -7.45 -9.46
CA SER A 33 12.24 -6.51 -10.59
C SER A 33 10.85 -6.55 -11.24
N ASP A 34 9.83 -7.11 -10.57
CA ASP A 34 8.54 -7.34 -11.23
C ASP A 34 7.62 -6.12 -11.22
N GLY A 35 7.86 -5.14 -10.35
CA GLY A 35 7.18 -3.86 -10.41
C GLY A 35 7.42 -2.94 -9.23
N ASP A 36 7.30 -1.64 -9.49
CA ASP A 36 7.41 -0.57 -8.51
C ASP A 36 6.15 0.27 -8.49
N GLY A 37 5.88 0.87 -7.35
CA GLY A 37 4.84 1.88 -7.23
C GLY A 37 5.16 2.90 -6.16
N LEU A 38 4.75 4.13 -6.43
CA LEU A 38 4.85 5.30 -5.58
C LEU A 38 3.47 5.96 -5.51
N PHE A 39 3.01 6.23 -4.29
CA PHE A 39 1.92 7.15 -4.03
C PHE A 39 2.39 8.28 -3.13
N VAL A 40 2.24 9.52 -3.59
CA VAL A 40 2.66 10.74 -2.91
C VAL A 40 1.79 11.92 -3.34
N ASN A 41 1.30 12.75 -2.41
CA ASN A 41 0.48 13.93 -2.72
C ASN A 41 -0.64 13.69 -3.75
N ASN A 42 -1.43 12.62 -3.59
CA ASN A 42 -2.48 12.19 -4.54
C ASN A 42 -1.99 11.77 -5.94
N LYS A 43 -0.69 11.75 -6.19
CA LYS A 43 -0.06 11.24 -7.42
C LYS A 43 0.24 9.75 -7.25
N LEU A 44 -0.16 8.96 -8.24
CA LEU A 44 0.18 7.54 -8.34
C LEU A 44 1.12 7.36 -9.53
N VAL A 45 2.27 6.74 -9.29
CA VAL A 45 3.22 6.32 -10.31
C VAL A 45 3.46 4.83 -10.10
N LYS A 46 3.34 4.02 -11.14
CA LYS A 46 3.63 2.59 -11.04
C LYS A 46 4.05 2.04 -12.40
N GLY A 47 4.78 0.95 -12.39
CA GLY A 47 5.29 0.31 -13.59
C GLY A 47 6.05 -0.97 -13.29
N PHE A 48 6.53 -1.65 -14.32
CA PHE A 48 7.43 -2.80 -14.15
C PHE A 48 8.86 -2.37 -13.76
N ASN A 49 9.28 -1.20 -14.25
CA ASN A 49 10.61 -0.67 -14.02
C ASN A 49 10.72 0.03 -12.65
N LYS A 50 11.93 0.01 -12.09
CA LYS A 50 12.27 0.77 -10.89
C LYS A 50 11.96 2.24 -11.09
N ILE A 51 11.22 2.84 -10.15
CA ILE A 51 10.91 4.26 -10.21
C ILE A 51 12.10 5.06 -9.71
N ASP A 52 12.56 6.01 -10.53
CA ASP A 52 13.56 6.99 -10.10
C ASP A 52 12.91 8.05 -9.19
N LEU A 53 13.01 7.85 -7.87
CA LEU A 53 12.45 8.73 -6.86
C LEU A 53 13.03 10.15 -6.86
N PHE A 54 14.25 10.37 -7.41
CA PHE A 54 14.81 11.72 -7.51
C PHE A 54 13.98 12.62 -8.45
N LYS A 55 13.33 12.05 -9.46
CA LYS A 55 12.40 12.77 -10.34
C LYS A 55 11.16 13.29 -9.60
N TYR A 56 10.86 12.72 -8.44
CA TYR A 56 9.69 13.05 -7.62
C TYR A 56 10.07 13.78 -6.32
N LYS A 57 11.32 14.23 -6.17
CA LYS A 57 11.80 14.95 -4.97
C LYS A 57 10.88 16.11 -4.58
N LYS A 58 10.43 16.91 -5.56
CA LYS A 58 9.50 18.04 -5.34
C LYS A 58 8.13 17.61 -4.78
N ASP A 59 7.67 16.41 -5.10
CA ASP A 59 6.45 15.83 -4.55
C ASP A 59 6.73 15.21 -3.16
N ILE A 60 7.85 14.52 -2.99
CA ILE A 60 8.24 13.78 -1.79
C ILE A 60 8.57 14.69 -0.62
N THR A 61 9.33 15.78 -0.85
CA THR A 61 9.80 16.68 0.21
C THR A 61 8.64 17.24 1.06
N PRO A 62 7.60 17.88 0.48
CA PRO A 62 6.50 18.44 1.27
C PRO A 62 5.46 17.39 1.71
N ALA A 63 5.54 16.14 1.22
CA ALA A 63 4.52 15.13 1.48
C ALA A 63 4.52 14.66 2.94
N LYS A 64 3.35 14.69 3.57
CA LYS A 64 3.13 14.10 4.91
C LYS A 64 3.20 12.58 4.91
N ILE A 65 2.78 11.96 3.81
CA ILE A 65 2.73 10.51 3.64
C ILE A 65 3.33 10.16 2.29
N VAL A 66 4.29 9.22 2.30
CA VAL A 66 4.84 8.61 1.10
C VAL A 66 4.70 7.10 1.22
N ILE A 67 4.14 6.47 0.19
CA ILE A 67 3.94 5.03 0.13
C ILE A 67 4.68 4.51 -1.10
N THR A 68 5.59 3.55 -0.92
CA THR A 68 6.21 2.84 -2.03
C THR A 68 6.03 1.34 -1.90
N HIS A 69 5.91 0.63 -3.02
CA HIS A 69 5.79 -0.81 -3.01
C HIS A 69 6.57 -1.46 -4.15
N GLN A 70 7.59 -2.22 -3.80
CA GLN A 70 8.34 -3.06 -4.73
C GLN A 70 7.73 -4.47 -4.70
N ARG A 71 7.12 -4.87 -5.80
CA ARG A 71 6.30 -6.07 -5.93
C ARG A 71 7.08 -7.18 -6.62
N LYS A 72 7.13 -8.36 -5.99
CA LYS A 72 7.44 -9.64 -6.63
C LYS A 72 6.13 -10.37 -6.89
N ALA A 73 5.75 -10.52 -8.15
CA ALA A 73 4.45 -11.05 -8.53
C ALA A 73 4.46 -12.59 -8.46
N THR A 74 3.57 -13.17 -7.65
CA THR A 74 3.25 -14.61 -7.71
C THR A 74 2.06 -14.90 -8.62
N SER A 75 1.25 -13.87 -8.89
CA SER A 75 0.09 -13.90 -9.78
C SER A 75 -0.20 -12.52 -10.34
N GLY A 76 -0.91 -12.43 -11.47
CA GLY A 76 -1.30 -11.14 -12.07
C GLY A 76 -0.12 -10.32 -12.60
N PHE A 77 0.62 -10.86 -13.58
CA PHE A 77 1.84 -10.26 -14.18
C PHE A 77 1.62 -9.03 -15.07
N SER A 78 0.53 -8.28 -14.87
CA SER A 78 0.22 -7.09 -15.65
C SER A 78 0.45 -5.83 -14.82
N GLU A 79 0.85 -4.74 -15.47
CA GLU A 79 1.14 -3.46 -14.84
C GLU A 79 -0.06 -2.91 -14.05
N LYS A 80 -1.28 -3.18 -14.53
CA LYS A 80 -2.52 -2.80 -13.83
C LYS A 80 -2.62 -3.39 -12.42
N TRP A 81 -1.93 -4.50 -12.16
CA TRP A 81 -1.86 -5.20 -10.87
C TRP A 81 -0.66 -4.81 -10.01
N VAL A 82 0.20 -3.91 -10.48
CA VAL A 82 1.22 -3.29 -9.65
C VAL A 82 0.53 -2.37 -8.64
N GLN A 83 0.96 -2.49 -7.38
CA GLN A 83 0.48 -1.70 -6.25
C GLN A 83 1.30 -0.40 -6.13
N PRO A 84 0.81 0.67 -5.49
CA PRO A 84 -0.46 0.79 -4.75
C PRO A 84 -1.73 0.71 -5.62
N PHE A 85 -2.83 0.29 -5.01
CA PHE A 85 -4.18 0.48 -5.59
C PHE A 85 -4.84 1.71 -5.01
N VAL A 86 -5.45 2.53 -5.85
CA VAL A 86 -6.00 3.83 -5.46
C VAL A 86 -7.42 3.98 -6.01
N ASN A 87 -8.29 4.62 -5.24
CA ASN A 87 -9.54 5.19 -5.74
C ASN A 87 -9.77 6.60 -5.16
N LYS A 88 -11.02 7.10 -5.26
CA LYS A 88 -11.39 8.44 -4.75
C LYS A 88 -11.12 8.62 -3.25
N ASP A 89 -11.24 7.56 -2.47
CA ASP A 89 -11.31 7.59 -1.02
C ASP A 89 -10.12 6.89 -0.35
N PHE A 90 -9.52 5.91 -1.02
CA PHE A 90 -8.57 5.00 -0.39
C PHE A 90 -7.33 4.74 -1.25
N VAL A 91 -6.22 4.49 -0.56
CA VAL A 91 -5.01 3.86 -1.10
C VAL A 91 -4.76 2.57 -0.35
N LEU A 92 -4.48 1.48 -1.06
CA LEU A 92 -4.17 0.19 -0.48
C LEU A 92 -2.84 -0.35 -0.99
N VAL A 93 -2.05 -0.84 -0.04
CA VAL A 93 -0.82 -1.59 -0.24
C VAL A 93 -0.83 -2.83 0.63
N HIS A 94 -0.24 -3.90 0.12
CA HIS A 94 -0.25 -5.22 0.73
C HIS A 94 1.03 -5.97 0.38
N ASN A 95 1.69 -6.48 1.41
CA ASN A 95 2.73 -7.48 1.28
C ASN A 95 2.22 -8.81 1.84
N GLY A 96 2.14 -9.82 0.97
CA GLY A 96 1.75 -11.16 1.34
C GLY A 96 0.84 -11.84 0.32
N ILE A 97 0.07 -12.81 0.79
CA ILE A 97 -0.85 -13.66 0.03
C ILE A 97 -2.18 -13.73 0.77
N VAL A 98 -3.26 -13.29 0.09
CA VAL A 98 -4.65 -13.43 0.55
C VAL A 98 -5.42 -14.31 -0.45
N ASP A 99 -5.20 -15.63 -0.39
CA ASP A 99 -5.58 -16.60 -1.45
C ASP A 99 -7.04 -16.49 -1.92
N ASP A 100 -8.00 -16.27 -1.00
CA ASP A 100 -9.44 -16.20 -1.30
C ASP A 100 -9.85 -15.03 -2.21
N PHE A 101 -8.92 -14.12 -2.50
CA PHE A 101 -9.14 -12.94 -3.31
C PHE A 101 -8.47 -13.04 -4.69
N GLN A 102 -7.68 -14.08 -4.93
CA GLN A 102 -7.06 -14.33 -6.23
C GLN A 102 -8.13 -14.82 -7.21
N GLY A 103 -8.58 -13.94 -8.11
CA GLY A 103 -9.41 -14.34 -9.25
C GLY A 103 -8.58 -15.00 -10.36
N LYS A 104 -9.24 -15.65 -11.33
CA LYS A 104 -8.61 -16.40 -12.45
C LYS A 104 -7.54 -15.62 -13.26
N LYS A 105 -7.49 -14.28 -13.20
CA LYS A 105 -6.54 -13.42 -13.95
C LYS A 105 -6.00 -12.21 -13.16
N GLY A 106 -6.19 -12.15 -11.84
CA GLY A 106 -5.95 -10.94 -11.03
C GLY A 106 -4.97 -11.11 -9.89
N SER A 107 -4.48 -9.99 -9.35
CA SER A 107 -3.80 -9.97 -8.05
C SER A 107 -4.84 -10.18 -6.94
N ASP A 108 -4.51 -11.04 -5.99
CA ASP A 108 -5.21 -11.23 -4.71
C ASP A 108 -5.53 -9.90 -4.01
N THR A 109 -4.54 -9.01 -3.96
CA THR A 109 -4.60 -7.70 -3.35
C THR A 109 -5.65 -6.82 -4.02
N TRP A 110 -5.75 -6.88 -5.36
CA TRP A 110 -6.79 -6.17 -6.08
C TRP A 110 -8.19 -6.72 -5.76
N GLY A 111 -8.31 -8.05 -5.68
CA GLY A 111 -9.56 -8.70 -5.26
C GLY A 111 -9.99 -8.25 -3.87
N PHE A 112 -9.03 -8.17 -2.94
CA PHE A 112 -9.24 -7.64 -1.60
C PHE A 112 -9.70 -6.19 -1.65
N PHE A 113 -9.00 -5.33 -2.40
CA PHE A 113 -9.35 -3.91 -2.50
C PHE A 113 -10.76 -3.69 -3.06
N LYS A 114 -11.20 -4.47 -4.06
CA LYS A 114 -12.58 -4.39 -4.55
C LYS A 114 -13.61 -4.78 -3.49
N LYS A 115 -13.39 -5.90 -2.81
CA LYS A 115 -14.31 -6.38 -1.77
C LYS A 115 -14.34 -5.40 -0.59
N PHE A 116 -13.20 -4.84 -0.19
CA PHE A 116 -13.13 -3.79 0.83
C PHE A 116 -13.99 -2.59 0.45
N ASN A 117 -13.84 -2.08 -0.76
CA ASN A 117 -14.64 -0.96 -1.24
C ASN A 117 -16.14 -1.30 -1.26
N LYS A 118 -16.52 -2.47 -1.75
CA LYS A 118 -17.91 -2.93 -1.74
C LYS A 118 -18.47 -2.94 -0.31
N GLU A 119 -17.75 -3.53 0.64
CA GLU A 119 -18.17 -3.59 2.04
C GLU A 119 -18.24 -2.21 2.69
N PHE A 120 -17.31 -1.31 2.39
CA PHE A 120 -17.34 0.07 2.90
C PHE A 120 -18.55 0.85 2.39
N TYR A 121 -18.85 0.78 1.09
CA TYR A 121 -19.94 1.55 0.48
C TYR A 121 -21.33 0.95 0.72
N ASN A 122 -21.44 -0.36 0.97
CA ASN A 122 -22.72 -1.00 1.32
C ASN A 122 -23.25 -0.62 2.72
N GLN A 123 -22.40 -0.05 3.58
CA GLN A 123 -22.80 0.37 4.91
C GLN A 123 -23.49 1.74 4.84
N THR A 124 -24.75 1.81 5.25
CA THR A 124 -25.58 3.03 5.19
C THR A 124 -25.48 3.92 6.44
N PHE A 125 -25.08 3.36 7.58
CA PHE A 125 -24.99 4.05 8.87
C PHE A 125 -23.63 3.83 9.55
N GLY A 126 -23.30 4.69 10.52
CA GLY A 126 -22.06 4.63 11.31
C GLY A 126 -20.99 5.64 10.87
N LYS A 127 -20.03 5.89 11.76
CA LYS A 127 -18.91 6.81 11.47
C LYS A 127 -18.00 6.20 10.39
N ARG A 128 -17.32 7.04 9.61
CA ARG A 128 -16.42 6.60 8.52
C ARG A 128 -15.37 5.60 9.01
N GLU A 129 -14.75 5.88 10.14
CA GLU A 129 -13.77 5.00 10.78
C GLU A 129 -14.37 3.64 11.16
N GLU A 130 -15.53 3.62 11.83
CA GLU A 130 -16.24 2.39 12.20
C GLU A 130 -16.56 1.55 10.96
N LYS A 131 -16.98 2.21 9.88
CA LYS A 131 -17.26 1.54 8.60
C LYS A 131 -16.02 0.90 7.98
N ILE A 132 -14.87 1.58 8.05
CA ILE A 132 -13.58 1.05 7.57
C ILE A 132 -13.19 -0.17 8.41
N VAL A 133 -13.20 -0.04 9.74
CA VAL A 133 -12.85 -1.13 10.67
C VAL A 133 -13.77 -2.34 10.48
N LYS A 134 -15.09 -2.11 10.34
CA LYS A 134 -16.07 -3.18 10.09
C LYS A 134 -15.83 -3.88 8.76
N ALA A 135 -15.52 -3.14 7.69
CA ALA A 135 -15.18 -3.72 6.40
C ALA A 135 -13.91 -4.57 6.46
N ILE A 136 -12.86 -4.10 7.16
CA ILE A 136 -11.61 -4.85 7.36
C ILE A 136 -11.88 -6.16 8.11
N LYS A 137 -12.53 -6.07 9.28
CA LYS A 137 -12.87 -7.23 10.13
C LYS A 137 -13.66 -8.29 9.37
N LYS A 138 -14.73 -7.89 8.67
CA LYS A 138 -15.55 -8.80 7.86
C LYS A 138 -14.73 -9.56 6.81
N LEU A 139 -13.68 -8.94 6.26
CA LEU A 139 -12.82 -9.55 5.26
C LEU A 139 -11.68 -10.38 5.84
N LEU A 140 -11.32 -10.27 7.11
CA LEU A 140 -10.09 -10.88 7.64
C LEU A 140 -10.26 -11.73 8.90
N ASP A 141 -11.33 -11.56 9.66
CA ASP A 141 -11.52 -12.26 10.95
C ASP A 141 -11.49 -13.79 10.79
N ASN A 142 -11.95 -14.30 9.63
CA ASN A 142 -11.95 -15.72 9.30
C ASN A 142 -10.71 -16.19 8.51
N ARG A 143 -9.66 -15.37 8.40
CA ARG A 143 -8.47 -15.62 7.57
C ARG A 143 -7.16 -15.63 8.38
N LYS A 144 -7.23 -16.17 9.60
CA LYS A 144 -6.10 -16.19 10.55
C LYS A 144 -4.86 -16.93 10.02
N ASN A 145 -5.04 -17.87 9.09
CA ASN A 145 -3.96 -18.69 8.53
C ASN A 145 -3.27 -18.09 7.29
N GLN A 146 -3.80 -17.00 6.72
CA GLN A 146 -3.23 -16.37 5.52
C GLN A 146 -2.15 -15.36 5.90
N PHE A 147 -1.13 -15.22 5.05
CA PHE A 147 0.01 -14.34 5.27
C PHE A 147 -0.27 -12.94 4.70
N TYR A 148 -0.51 -11.94 5.53
CA TYR A 148 -0.78 -10.60 5.02
C TYR A 148 -0.26 -9.50 5.94
N SER A 149 0.19 -8.42 5.30
CA SER A 149 0.49 -7.14 5.93
C SER A 149 -0.05 -6.04 5.03
N ILE A 150 -1.13 -5.39 5.47
CA ILE A 150 -1.93 -4.49 4.62
C ILE A 150 -2.00 -3.13 5.29
N LEU A 151 -1.79 -2.07 4.50
CA LEU A 151 -2.10 -0.72 4.89
C LEU A 151 -3.17 -0.13 3.97
N ILE A 152 -4.17 0.49 4.58
CA ILE A 152 -5.20 1.28 3.91
C ILE A 152 -5.08 2.72 4.39
N LEU A 153 -4.77 3.65 3.49
CA LEU A 153 -4.85 5.09 3.77
C LEU A 153 -6.24 5.59 3.37
N ASP A 154 -6.96 6.18 4.31
CA ASP A 154 -8.15 6.99 4.05
C ASP A 154 -7.75 8.40 3.63
N LYS A 155 -7.92 8.70 2.34
CA LYS A 155 -7.56 10.00 1.75
C LYS A 155 -8.42 11.16 2.28
N LYS A 156 -9.60 10.88 2.85
CA LYS A 156 -10.51 11.92 3.36
C LYS A 156 -10.10 12.42 4.73
N THR A 157 -9.66 11.51 5.60
CA THR A 157 -9.25 11.83 6.98
C THR A 157 -7.73 11.88 7.13
N ASN A 158 -6.98 11.43 6.12
CA ASN A 158 -5.53 11.24 6.15
C ASN A 158 -5.07 10.29 7.27
N ILE A 159 -5.94 9.34 7.65
CA ILE A 159 -5.69 8.29 8.64
C ILE A 159 -5.32 7.00 7.92
N SER A 160 -4.30 6.31 8.42
CA SER A 160 -3.89 5.01 7.90
C SER A 160 -4.27 3.89 8.86
N TYR A 161 -4.87 2.84 8.31
CA TYR A 161 -5.24 1.62 9.00
C TYR A 161 -4.24 0.54 8.61
N TYR A 162 -3.46 0.10 9.59
CA TYR A 162 -2.49 -0.98 9.42
C TYR A 162 -2.94 -2.23 10.16
N PHE A 163 -2.87 -3.38 9.50
CA PHE A 163 -3.17 -4.67 10.09
C PHE A 163 -2.35 -5.76 9.42
N LYS A 164 -1.98 -6.77 10.20
CA LYS A 164 -1.15 -7.89 9.77
C LYS A 164 -1.53 -9.17 10.50
N ASN A 165 -1.17 -10.30 9.92
CA ASN A 165 -1.05 -11.55 10.67
C ASN A 165 0.35 -11.67 11.30
N SER A 166 0.55 -12.62 12.23
CA SER A 166 1.80 -12.75 13.01
C SER A 166 3.05 -13.03 12.19
N ARG A 167 2.89 -13.50 10.95
CA ARG A 167 4.01 -13.96 10.10
C ARG A 167 4.58 -12.86 9.19
N ALA A 168 3.83 -11.79 8.90
CA ALA A 168 4.25 -10.77 7.94
C ALA A 168 4.94 -9.55 8.61
N SER A 169 5.90 -8.97 7.89
CA SER A 169 6.70 -7.82 8.33
C SER A 169 6.43 -6.60 7.43
N ILE A 170 6.26 -5.42 8.04
CA ILE A 170 6.40 -4.11 7.38
C ILE A 170 7.43 -3.29 8.15
N HIS A 171 8.24 -2.53 7.41
CA HIS A 171 9.16 -1.57 7.98
C HIS A 171 8.49 -0.19 8.01
N PHE A 172 8.24 0.31 9.22
CA PHE A 172 7.78 1.68 9.44
C PHE A 172 8.98 2.55 9.76
N TYR A 173 9.05 3.71 9.11
CA TYR A 173 10.06 4.72 9.38
C TYR A 173 9.37 6.00 9.86
N PHE A 174 9.75 6.45 11.05
CA PHE A 174 9.24 7.67 11.66
C PHE A 174 10.32 8.75 11.50
N GLY A 175 10.05 9.75 10.68
CA GLY A 175 10.90 10.95 10.61
C GLY A 175 10.61 11.83 11.82
N LYS A 176 11.60 11.98 12.72
CA LYS A 176 11.59 13.05 13.74
C LYS A 176 11.92 14.39 13.09
#